data_AF-A0A1F3B4C1-F1
#
_entry.id   AF-A0A1F3B4C1-F1
#
_cell.length_a   1.000
_cell.length_b   1.000
_cell.length_c   1.000
_cell.angle_alpha   90.00
_cell.angle_beta   90.00
_cell.angle_gamma   90.00
#
_symmetry.space_group_name_H-M   'P 1'
#
loop_
_entity.id
_entity.type
_entity.pdbx_description
1 polymer ?
#
loop_
_entity_poly.entity_id
_entity_poly.type
_entity_poly.pdbx_seq_one_letter_code
_entity_poly.pdbx_strand_id
1 'polypeptide(L)'
;MGMDRHMDQRPGRMGRRSFLDYLFGTGLAALAGAMLYPILHYLVPPKVKEVTASSVVAAKAGDLAPNAGKIVAFGGKPAIVLRTPEGEVRAFTAVCTHLACTVQYRADFKHVWCACHDGHYDLHGQVLAGPPPRPLEEFKVTVKDDDVIISRG
;
A
#
# COMPACT_ATOMS: atom_id res chain seq x y z
N MET A 1 21.88 71.09 18.70
CA MET A 1 20.95 70.60 19.74
C MET A 1 19.93 69.69 19.05
N GLY A 2 20.09 68.37 18.96
CA GLY A 2 20.50 67.45 20.02
C GLY A 2 19.28 67.11 20.88
N MET A 3 18.27 66.43 20.32
CA MET A 3 17.12 65.93 21.06
C MET A 3 17.35 64.45 21.36
N ASP A 4 17.50 64.20 22.65
CA ASP A 4 18.02 62.98 23.24
C ASP A 4 16.97 61.87 23.14
N ARG A 5 17.31 60.80 22.42
CA ARG A 5 16.53 59.55 22.43
C ARG A 5 16.78 58.86 23.77
N HIS A 6 15.95 59.15 24.74
CA HIS A 6 15.92 58.43 26.00
C HIS A 6 15.48 56.98 25.73
N MET A 7 16.45 56.07 25.61
CA MET A 7 16.22 54.63 25.61
C MET A 7 15.78 54.18 27.01
N ASP A 8 14.48 53.96 27.18
CA ASP A 8 13.94 53.27 28.36
C ASP A 8 14.15 51.75 28.17
N GLN A 9 15.28 51.22 28.64
CA GLN A 9 15.54 49.79 28.71
C GLN A 9 15.22 49.28 30.12
N ARG A 10 13.94 48.97 30.38
CA ARG A 10 13.54 48.15 31.54
C ARG A 10 13.45 46.68 31.12
N PRO A 11 14.20 45.77 31.76
CA PRO A 11 14.14 44.35 31.43
C PRO A 11 12.76 43.80 31.82
N GLY A 12 12.08 43.15 30.87
CA GLY A 12 10.85 42.40 31.13
C GLY A 12 9.53 43.02 30.68
N ARG A 13 9.51 44.22 30.06
CA ARG A 13 8.29 44.74 29.40
C ARG A 13 8.43 44.70 27.89
N MET A 14 7.78 43.73 27.25
CA MET A 14 7.62 43.75 25.79
C MET A 14 7.00 45.08 25.35
N GLY A 15 7.62 45.74 24.37
CA GLY A 15 7.05 46.96 23.79
C GLY A 15 5.68 46.66 23.16
N ARG A 16 4.73 47.60 23.28
CA ARG A 16 3.34 47.42 22.77
C ARG A 16 3.28 46.95 21.32
N ARG A 17 4.17 47.46 20.46
CA ARG A 17 4.27 47.05 19.05
C ARG A 17 4.69 45.58 18.92
N SER A 18 5.76 45.20 19.62
CA SER A 18 6.26 43.82 19.64
C SER A 18 5.25 42.83 20.21
N PHE A 19 4.44 43.24 21.20
CA PHE A 19 3.33 42.43 21.71
C PHE A 19 2.25 42.20 20.63
N LEU A 20 1.86 43.25 19.91
CA LEU A 20 0.87 43.13 18.84
C LEU A 20 1.39 42.31 17.66
N ASP A 21 2.64 42.50 17.25
CA ASP A 21 3.27 41.73 16.16
C ASP A 21 3.32 40.23 16.51
N TYR A 22 3.62 39.90 17.76
CA TYR A 22 3.57 38.52 18.26
C TYR A 22 2.14 37.95 18.25
N LEU A 23 1.16 38.72 18.74
CA LEU A 23 -0.24 38.29 18.78
C LEU A 23 -0.80 38.02 17.38
N PHE A 24 -0.59 38.93 16.43
CA PHE A 24 -1.06 38.76 15.06
C PHE A 24 -0.25 37.71 14.29
N GLY A 25 1.07 37.65 14.49
CA GLY A 25 1.93 36.66 13.84
C GLY A 25 1.57 35.23 14.25
N THR A 26 1.40 34.98 15.56
CA THR A 26 1.00 33.65 16.05
C THR A 26 -0.45 33.32 15.68
N GLY A 27 -1.37 34.29 15.71
CA GLY A 27 -2.75 34.10 15.28
C GLY A 27 -2.87 33.72 13.80
N LEU A 28 -2.14 34.42 12.91
CA LEU A 28 -2.10 34.09 11.48
C LEU A 28 -1.46 32.72 11.22
N ALA A 29 -0.39 32.38 11.94
CA ALA A 29 0.24 31.06 11.84
C ALA A 29 -0.70 29.94 12.29
N ALA A 30 -1.45 30.14 13.38
CA ALA A 30 -2.43 29.18 13.87
C ALA A 30 -3.58 28.99 12.88
N LEU A 31 -4.10 30.08 12.30
CA LEU A 31 -5.15 30.02 11.28
C LEU A 31 -4.67 29.30 10.02
N ALA A 32 -3.47 29.63 9.54
CA ALA A 32 -2.85 28.96 8.40
C ALA A 32 -2.66 27.47 8.68
N GLY A 33 -2.17 27.10 9.86
CA GLY A 33 -2.05 25.71 10.30
C GLY A 33 -3.39 24.97 10.32
N ALA A 34 -4.44 25.61 10.86
CA ALA A 34 -5.79 25.03 10.92
C ALA A 34 -6.41 24.81 9.53
N MET A 35 -6.07 25.64 8.55
CA MET A 35 -6.51 25.48 7.16
C MET A 35 -5.67 24.47 6.38
N LEU A 36 -4.35 24.42 6.62
CA LEU A 36 -3.46 23.49 5.94
C LEU A 36 -3.63 22.05 6.45
N TYR A 37 -3.96 21.89 7.73
CA TYR A 37 -4.15 20.59 8.36
C TYR A 37 -5.16 19.68 7.63
N PRO A 38 -6.42 20.08 7.36
CA PRO A 38 -7.37 19.22 6.67
C PRO A 38 -6.96 18.91 5.23
N ILE A 39 -6.26 19.82 4.54
CA ILE A 39 -5.75 19.58 3.18
C ILE A 39 -4.69 18.48 3.22
N LEU A 40 -3.71 18.60 4.12
CA LEU A 40 -2.66 17.59 4.29
C LEU A 40 -3.26 16.26 4.76
N HIS A 41 -4.24 16.30 5.67
CA HIS A 41 -4.91 15.09 6.16
C HIS A 41 -5.75 14.41 5.09
N TYR A 42 -6.38 15.17 4.19
CA TYR A 42 -7.11 14.61 3.04
C TYR A 42 -6.17 13.90 2.05
N LEU A 43 -4.96 14.43 1.85
CA LEU A 43 -3.96 13.82 0.98
C LEU A 43 -3.34 12.54 1.57
N VAL A 44 -3.37 12.37 2.89
CA VAL A 44 -2.83 11.18 3.57
C VAL A 44 -3.99 10.25 3.94
N PRO A 45 -4.27 9.20 3.14
CA PRO A 45 -5.38 8.30 3.42
C PRO A 45 -5.23 7.69 4.83
N PRO A 46 -6.31 7.61 5.62
CA PRO A 46 -6.26 6.98 6.93
C PRO A 46 -5.83 5.53 6.75
N LYS A 47 -5.03 5.01 7.68
CA LYS A 47 -4.66 3.59 7.70
C LYS A 47 -5.91 2.77 7.96
N VAL A 48 -6.60 2.36 6.90
CA VAL A 48 -7.75 1.46 7.00
C VAL A 48 -7.20 0.13 7.49
N LYS A 49 -7.59 -0.29 8.69
CA LYS A 49 -7.46 -1.69 9.08
C LYS A 49 -8.42 -2.44 8.16
N GLU A 50 -7.92 -2.98 7.06
CA GLU A 50 -8.68 -3.93 6.27
C GLU A 50 -9.24 -4.94 7.25
N VAL A 51 -10.56 -5.05 7.35
CA VAL A 51 -11.21 -6.18 8.03
C VAL A 51 -10.90 -7.36 7.14
N THR A 52 -9.73 -7.92 7.37
CA THR A 52 -9.18 -9.04 6.65
C THR A 52 -10.10 -10.20 6.98
N ALA A 53 -10.88 -10.63 5.98
CA ALA A 53 -11.20 -12.05 5.89
C ALA A 53 -9.86 -12.77 6.04
N SER A 54 -9.55 -13.24 7.24
CA SER A 54 -8.23 -13.76 7.61
C SER A 54 -7.95 -15.04 6.82
N SER A 55 -9.03 -15.65 6.32
CA SER A 55 -9.03 -16.74 5.37
C SER A 55 -10.20 -16.59 4.40
N VAL A 56 -10.01 -16.95 3.14
CA VAL A 56 -11.05 -17.06 2.12
C VAL A 56 -10.91 -18.43 1.44
N VAL A 57 -12.03 -19.09 1.19
CA VAL A 57 -12.05 -20.28 0.33
C VAL A 57 -11.86 -19.81 -1.12
N ALA A 58 -10.68 -20.04 -1.66
CA ALA A 58 -10.29 -19.54 -2.98
C ALA A 58 -10.84 -20.40 -4.12
N ALA A 59 -10.78 -21.73 -3.96
CA ALA A 59 -11.23 -22.68 -4.96
C ALA A 59 -11.41 -24.06 -4.32
N LYS A 60 -12.15 -24.94 -5.00
CA LYS A 60 -12.05 -26.36 -4.73
C LYS A 60 -10.77 -26.92 -5.39
N ALA A 61 -10.11 -27.85 -4.73
CA ALA A 61 -8.87 -28.48 -5.17
C ALA A 61 -9.04 -29.19 -6.53
N GLY A 62 -10.25 -29.64 -6.84
CA GLY A 62 -10.64 -30.24 -8.13
C GLY A 62 -10.90 -29.25 -9.27
N ASP A 63 -11.11 -27.96 -8.97
CA ASP A 63 -11.37 -26.93 -9.99
C ASP A 63 -10.08 -26.41 -10.65
N LEU A 64 -8.92 -26.74 -10.08
CA LEU A 64 -7.60 -26.32 -10.57
C LEU A 64 -6.93 -27.51 -11.27
N ALA A 65 -6.93 -27.50 -12.60
CA ALA A 65 -6.13 -28.44 -13.38
C ALA A 65 -4.62 -28.26 -13.08
N PRO A 66 -3.80 -29.32 -13.23
CA PRO A 66 -2.34 -29.18 -13.19
C PRO A 66 -1.87 -28.14 -14.22
N ASN A 67 -0.94 -27.26 -13.86
CA ASN A 67 -0.52 -26.12 -14.69
C ASN A 67 -1.65 -25.14 -15.02
N ALA A 68 -2.47 -24.81 -14.01
CA ALA A 68 -3.48 -23.77 -14.14
C ALA A 68 -3.32 -22.72 -13.03
N GLY A 69 -3.80 -21.52 -13.33
CA GLY A 69 -3.93 -20.44 -12.36
C GLY A 69 -5.34 -19.86 -12.37
N LYS A 70 -5.86 -19.51 -11.19
CA LYS A 70 -7.17 -18.88 -11.01
C LYS A 70 -7.04 -17.63 -10.15
N ILE A 71 -7.64 -16.53 -10.60
CA ILE A 71 -7.70 -15.29 -9.83
C ILE A 71 -8.96 -15.30 -8.96
N VAL A 72 -8.81 -14.91 -7.70
CA VAL A 72 -9.87 -14.88 -6.69
C VAL A 72 -9.82 -13.55 -5.94
N ALA A 73 -10.97 -13.10 -5.44
CA ALA A 73 -11.02 -11.90 -4.61
C ALA A 73 -10.50 -12.21 -3.20
N PHE A 74 -9.58 -11.39 -2.68
CA PHE A 74 -9.06 -11.51 -1.32
C PHE A 74 -9.05 -10.15 -0.61
N GLY A 75 -10.19 -9.81 0.02
CA GLY A 75 -10.38 -8.49 0.62
C GLY A 75 -10.30 -7.38 -0.44
N GLY A 76 -9.39 -6.41 -0.24
CA GLY A 76 -9.20 -5.27 -1.14
C GLY A 76 -8.25 -5.51 -2.32
N LYS A 77 -7.58 -6.67 -2.41
CA LYS A 77 -6.62 -6.99 -3.48
C LYS A 77 -6.92 -8.36 -4.09
N PRO A 78 -6.74 -8.55 -5.41
CA PRO A 78 -6.91 -9.87 -6.01
C PRO A 78 -5.77 -10.80 -5.60
N ALA A 79 -6.08 -12.09 -5.45
CA ALA A 79 -5.13 -13.16 -5.24
C ALA A 79 -5.12 -14.09 -6.45
N ILE A 80 -3.99 -14.74 -6.73
CA ILE A 80 -3.85 -15.77 -7.75
C ILE A 80 -3.47 -17.07 -7.08
N VAL A 81 -4.23 -18.13 -7.35
CA VAL A 81 -3.94 -19.49 -6.93
C VAL A 81 -3.38 -20.25 -8.12
N LEU A 82 -2.24 -20.89 -7.93
CA LEU A 82 -1.51 -21.66 -8.93
C LEU A 82 -1.43 -23.12 -8.50
N ARG A 83 -1.58 -24.04 -9.45
CA ARG A 83 -1.25 -25.45 -9.24
C ARG A 83 -0.03 -25.82 -10.09
N THR A 84 1.05 -26.22 -9.43
CA THR A 84 2.30 -26.63 -10.10
C THR A 84 2.15 -27.96 -10.84
N PRO A 85 3.08 -28.33 -11.75
CA PRO A 85 3.07 -29.64 -12.40
C PRO A 85 3.07 -30.81 -11.41
N GLU A 86 3.72 -30.64 -10.27
CA GLU A 86 3.85 -31.64 -9.20
C GLU A 86 2.56 -31.76 -8.37
N GLY A 87 1.57 -30.91 -8.63
CA GLY A 87 0.29 -30.87 -7.94
C GLY A 87 0.28 -30.02 -6.67
N GLU A 88 1.36 -29.30 -6.37
CA GLU A 88 1.40 -28.36 -5.26
C GLU A 88 0.50 -27.15 -5.56
N VAL A 89 -0.28 -26.71 -4.56
CA VAL A 89 -1.12 -25.52 -4.69
C VAL A 89 -0.48 -24.38 -3.94
N ARG A 90 -0.23 -23.27 -4.65
CA ARG A 90 0.38 -22.06 -4.12
C ARG A 90 -0.53 -20.87 -4.37
N ALA A 91 -0.42 -19.85 -3.53
CA ALA A 91 -1.23 -18.64 -3.69
C ALA A 91 -0.37 -17.41 -3.46
N PHE A 92 -0.61 -16.40 -4.28
CA PHE A 92 0.10 -15.13 -4.24
C PHE A 92 -0.89 -13.97 -4.41
N THR A 93 -0.45 -12.76 -4.12
CA THR A 93 -1.13 -11.56 -4.60
C THR A 93 -1.14 -11.59 -6.14
N ALA A 94 -2.29 -11.30 -6.75
CA ALA A 94 -2.39 -11.13 -8.19
C ALA A 94 -2.00 -9.70 -8.60
N VAL A 95 -1.19 -9.00 -7.80
CA VAL A 95 -0.78 -7.61 -8.01
C VAL A 95 0.69 -7.56 -8.40
N CYS A 96 0.97 -7.10 -9.62
CA CYS A 96 2.31 -6.93 -10.14
C CYS A 96 3.10 -5.96 -9.26
N THR A 97 4.34 -6.32 -8.96
CA THR A 97 5.23 -5.55 -8.09
C THR A 97 5.90 -4.36 -8.77
N HIS A 98 5.67 -4.17 -10.07
CA HIS A 98 6.09 -2.98 -10.80
C HIS A 98 5.16 -1.79 -10.51
N LEU A 99 3.94 -1.80 -11.09
CA LEU A 99 2.97 -0.69 -10.99
C LEU A 99 1.55 -1.19 -10.67
N ALA A 100 1.43 -2.30 -9.95
CA ALA A 100 0.18 -2.82 -9.39
C ALA A 100 -0.91 -3.26 -10.40
N CYS A 101 -0.55 -3.53 -11.66
CA CYS A 101 -1.45 -4.22 -12.59
C CYS A 101 -1.79 -5.63 -12.12
N THR A 102 -2.95 -6.14 -12.51
CA THR A 102 -3.33 -7.54 -12.24
C THR A 102 -2.50 -8.48 -13.10
N VAL A 103 -1.86 -9.48 -12.48
CA VAL A 103 -1.14 -10.55 -13.18
C VAL A 103 -2.06 -11.73 -13.48
N GLN A 104 -1.70 -12.53 -14.48
CA GLN A 104 -2.45 -13.71 -14.88
C GLN A 104 -1.54 -14.88 -15.19
N TYR A 105 -2.01 -16.10 -14.98
CA TYR A 105 -1.32 -17.28 -15.44
C TYR A 105 -1.46 -17.43 -16.96
N ARG A 106 -0.35 -17.71 -17.64
CA ARG A 106 -0.28 -17.92 -19.09
C ARG A 106 0.16 -19.36 -19.37
N ALA A 107 -0.72 -20.17 -19.95
CA ALA A 107 -0.46 -21.59 -20.23
C ALA A 107 0.60 -21.82 -21.32
N ASP A 108 0.71 -20.89 -22.26
CA ASP A 108 1.73 -20.87 -23.31
C ASP A 108 3.14 -20.65 -22.74
N PHE A 109 3.27 -19.76 -21.77
CA PHE A 109 4.53 -19.52 -21.07
C PHE A 109 4.76 -20.41 -19.84
N LYS A 110 3.72 -21.08 -19.38
CA LYS A 110 3.65 -21.90 -18.15
C LYS A 110 4.03 -21.15 -16.88
N HIS A 111 3.78 -19.85 -16.83
CA HIS A 111 4.13 -19.01 -15.69
C HIS A 111 3.17 -17.81 -15.56
N VAL A 112 3.39 -16.97 -14.55
CA VAL A 112 2.57 -15.77 -14.30
C VAL A 112 3.12 -14.57 -15.05
N TRP A 113 2.24 -13.85 -15.74
CA TRP A 113 2.59 -12.76 -16.64
C TRP A 113 1.76 -11.50 -16.39
N CYS A 114 2.37 -10.34 -16.61
CA CYS A 114 1.77 -9.03 -16.49
C CYS A 114 1.76 -8.31 -17.85
N ALA A 115 0.56 -7.99 -18.33
CA ALA A 115 0.36 -7.36 -19.65
C ALA A 115 0.85 -5.90 -19.76
N CYS A 116 1.02 -5.20 -18.63
CA CYS A 116 1.28 -3.76 -18.67
C CYS A 116 2.69 -3.43 -19.17
N HIS A 117 3.70 -4.19 -18.74
CA HIS A 117 5.10 -3.93 -19.07
C HIS A 117 5.91 -5.23 -19.17
N ASP A 118 5.26 -6.33 -19.58
CA ASP A 118 5.90 -7.64 -19.79
C ASP A 118 6.64 -8.17 -18.56
N GLY A 119 5.97 -8.14 -17.41
CA GLY A 119 6.53 -8.70 -16.17
C GLY A 119 6.28 -10.20 -16.08
N HIS A 120 7.32 -10.99 -15.79
CA HIS A 120 7.23 -12.44 -15.72
C HIS A 120 7.60 -12.95 -14.33
N TYR A 121 6.79 -13.86 -13.80
CA TYR A 121 7.03 -14.55 -12.54
C TYR A 121 6.86 -16.05 -12.70
N ASP A 122 7.67 -16.85 -12.03
CA ASP A 122 7.53 -18.31 -12.02
C ASP A 122 6.32 -18.77 -11.17
N LEU A 123 6.12 -20.10 -11.09
CA LEU A 123 5.07 -20.69 -10.25
C LEU A 123 5.35 -20.56 -8.75
N HIS A 124 6.56 -20.13 -8.39
CA HIS A 124 6.97 -19.82 -7.03
C HIS A 124 6.87 -18.31 -6.70
N GLY A 125 6.30 -17.52 -7.61
CA GLY A 125 6.12 -16.07 -7.47
C GLY A 125 7.40 -15.26 -7.64
N GLN A 126 8.54 -15.88 -7.99
CA GLN A 126 9.82 -15.23 -8.20
C GLN A 126 9.87 -14.54 -9.55
N VAL A 127 10.59 -13.43 -9.65
CA VAL A 127 10.76 -12.69 -10.90
C VAL A 127 11.64 -13.49 -11.85
N LEU A 128 11.13 -13.77 -13.05
CA LEU A 128 11.88 -14.40 -14.14
C LEU A 128 12.48 -13.36 -15.09
N ALA A 129 11.67 -12.37 -15.46
CA ALA A 129 12.03 -11.36 -16.45
C ALA A 129 11.15 -10.11 -16.34
N GLY A 130 11.58 -9.06 -17.04
CA GLY A 130 10.88 -7.79 -17.15
C GLY A 130 11.21 -6.79 -16.04
N PRO A 131 10.46 -5.69 -15.96
CA PRO A 131 10.68 -4.62 -14.99
C PRO A 131 10.43 -4.93 -13.50
N PRO A 132 9.60 -5.93 -13.10
CA PRO A 132 9.28 -6.15 -11.68
C PRO A 132 10.53 -6.26 -10.78
N PRO A 133 10.65 -5.45 -9.73
CA PRO A 133 11.88 -5.42 -8.92
C PRO A 133 11.92 -6.51 -7.83
N ARG A 134 10.80 -7.19 -7.56
CA ARG A 134 10.67 -8.14 -6.46
C ARG A 134 9.61 -9.22 -6.70
N PRO A 135 9.68 -10.37 -5.99
CA PRO A 135 8.69 -11.44 -6.07
C PRO A 135 7.28 -11.01 -5.64
N LEU A 136 6.28 -11.76 -6.08
CA LEU A 136 4.91 -11.63 -5.62
C LEU A 136 4.82 -11.96 -4.12
N GLU A 137 3.93 -11.26 -3.42
CA GLU A 137 3.63 -11.54 -2.01
C GLU A 137 2.88 -12.88 -1.91
N GLU A 138 3.39 -13.79 -1.09
CA GLU A 138 2.83 -15.14 -0.90
C GLU A 138 1.72 -15.15 0.15
N PHE A 139 0.68 -15.94 -0.10
CA PHE A 139 -0.36 -16.26 0.86
C PHE A 139 -0.18 -17.68 1.41
N LYS A 140 -0.55 -17.87 2.68
CA LYS A 140 -0.57 -19.21 3.29
C LYS A 140 -1.74 -19.99 2.72
N VAL A 141 -1.44 -21.14 2.12
CA VAL A 141 -2.43 -22.08 1.59
C VAL A 141 -2.67 -23.19 2.61
N THR A 142 -3.92 -23.51 2.88
CA THR A 142 -4.33 -24.68 3.65
C THR A 142 -5.40 -25.42 2.87
N VAL A 143 -5.17 -26.69 2.57
CA VAL A 143 -6.15 -27.54 1.90
C VAL A 143 -6.89 -28.36 2.96
N LYS A 144 -8.21 -28.20 3.06
CA LYS A 144 -9.08 -28.99 3.95
C LYS A 144 -10.27 -29.50 3.17
N ASP A 145 -10.54 -30.81 3.19
CA ASP A 145 -11.78 -31.41 2.66
C ASP A 145 -12.14 -30.92 1.25
N ASP A 146 -11.15 -30.89 0.35
CA ASP A 146 -11.19 -30.33 -1.02
C ASP A 146 -11.25 -28.80 -1.15
N ASP A 147 -11.34 -28.02 -0.08
CA ASP A 147 -11.29 -26.57 -0.14
C ASP A 147 -9.85 -26.05 -0.02
N VAL A 148 -9.45 -25.21 -0.98
CA VAL A 148 -8.21 -24.44 -0.94
C VAL A 148 -8.49 -23.13 -0.21
N ILE A 149 -8.05 -23.06 1.03
CA ILE A 149 -8.19 -21.88 1.87
C ILE A 149 -6.90 -21.07 1.77
N ILE A 150 -7.02 -19.79 1.42
CA ILE A 150 -5.89 -18.84 1.40
C ILE A 150 -6.02 -17.89 2.59
N SER A 151 -4.91 -17.60 3.25
CA SER A 151 -4.84 -16.71 4.42
C SER A 151 -3.62 -15.80 4.36
N ARG A 152 -3.72 -14.62 4.98
CA ARG A 152 -2.58 -13.72 5.15
C ARG A 152 -1.64 -14.28 6.22
N GLY A 153 -0.34 -14.29 5.90
CA GLY A 153 0.72 -14.82 6.75
C GLY A 153 0.89 -14.09 8.06
#